data_AF-A0A293LLL8-F1
#
_entry.id   AF-A0A293LLL8-F1
#
_cell.length_a   1.000
_cell.length_b   1.000
_cell.length_c   1.000
_cell.angle_alpha   90.00
_cell.angle_beta   90.00
_cell.angle_gamma   90.00
#
_symmetry.space_group_name_H-M   'P 1'
#
loop_
_entity.id
_entity.type
_entity.pdbx_description
1 polymer ?
#
loop_
_entity_poly.entity_id
_entity_poly.type
_entity_poly.pdbx_seq_one_letter_code
_entity_poly.pdbx_strand_id
1 'polypeptide(L)'
;MFTLGLFIDLTNAFDLLDHILLLRKLERYGVRGTPLALICSYLSQRSQYVNTPQCSSSILPTSIGVPQGSILGPFLFLVFINNLPQPLPCKSVLYADDTTLFISGLALEQVYKDANIALRELSCWLVSNKLVVNLNKTSYVLFHSKNKQITTNHNVTFLNTTIQRSPS
;
A
#
# COMPACT_ATOMS: atom_id res chain seq x y z
N MET A 1 22.77 6.50 16.08
CA MET A 1 21.68 5.75 15.43
C MET A 1 21.39 6.39 14.09
N PHE A 2 21.08 5.58 13.08
CA PHE A 2 20.50 6.00 11.80
C PHE A 2 19.09 5.42 11.75
N THR A 3 18.14 6.19 11.23
CA THR A 3 16.76 5.73 11.00
C THR A 3 16.36 6.11 9.59
N LEU A 4 15.98 5.14 8.79
CA LEU A 4 15.47 5.33 7.44
C LEU A 4 13.94 5.22 7.50
N GLY A 5 13.26 6.30 7.14
CA GLY A 5 11.81 6.34 6.95
C GLY A 5 11.47 6.19 5.48
N LEU A 6 10.73 5.14 5.13
CA LEU A 6 10.16 4.93 3.80
C LEU A 6 8.72 5.41 3.81
N PHE A 7 8.37 6.31 2.90
CA PHE A 7 7.03 6.83 2.72
C PHE A 7 6.48 6.26 1.41
N ILE A 8 5.54 5.32 1.52
CA ILE A 8 4.98 4.58 0.39
C ILE A 8 3.56 5.09 0.13
N ASP A 9 3.32 5.47 -1.12
CA ASP A 9 2.02 5.90 -1.65
C ASP A 9 1.47 4.79 -2.55
N LEU A 10 0.23 4.37 -2.35
CA LEU A 10 -0.43 3.36 -3.18
C LEU A 10 -1.23 4.02 -4.30
N THR A 11 -1.04 3.54 -5.54
CA THR A 11 -1.77 4.06 -6.70
C THR A 11 -3.23 3.63 -6.64
N ASN A 12 -4.16 4.59 -6.60
CA ASN A 12 -5.61 4.37 -6.69
C ASN A 12 -6.11 3.22 -5.78
N ALA A 13 -5.68 3.23 -4.52
CA ALA A 13 -5.79 2.07 -3.63
C ALA A 13 -7.23 1.56 -3.46
N PHE A 14 -8.22 2.46 -3.46
CA PHE A 14 -9.64 2.14 -3.42
C PHE A 14 -10.18 1.49 -4.69
N ASP A 15 -9.59 1.79 -5.85
CA ASP A 15 -10.06 1.31 -7.16
C ASP A 15 -9.46 -0.07 -7.51
N LEU A 16 -8.40 -0.49 -6.81
CA LEU A 16 -7.68 -1.74 -7.06
C LEU A 16 -8.08 -2.90 -6.14
N LEU A 17 -9.05 -2.70 -5.23
CA LEU A 17 -9.44 -3.72 -4.27
C LEU A 17 -10.11 -4.92 -4.96
N ASP A 18 -9.42 -6.05 -5.05
CA ASP A 18 -10.00 -7.27 -5.59
C ASP A 18 -11.13 -7.80 -4.70
N HIS A 19 -12.33 -7.93 -5.27
CA HIS A 19 -13.53 -8.29 -4.52
C HIS A 19 -13.43 -9.68 -3.88
N ILE A 20 -12.80 -10.65 -4.57
CA ILE A 20 -12.66 -12.02 -4.07
C ILE A 20 -11.71 -12.04 -2.87
N LEU A 21 -10.56 -11.36 -2.99
CA LEU A 21 -9.60 -11.25 -1.89
C LEU A 21 -10.21 -10.51 -0.69
N LEU A 22 -10.95 -9.43 -0.92
CA LEU A 22 -11.63 -8.68 0.14
C LEU A 22 -12.65 -9.53 0.89
N LEU A 23 -13.51 -10.27 0.18
CA LEU A 23 -14.49 -11.17 0.79
C LEU A 23 -13.82 -12.30 1.60
N ARG A 24 -12.73 -12.87 1.09
CA ARG A 24 -11.94 -13.87 1.84
C ARG A 24 -11.33 -13.29 3.11
N LYS A 25 -10.84 -12.04 3.08
CA LYS A 25 -10.32 -11.36 4.27
C LYS A 25 -11.42 -11.12 5.30
N LEU A 26 -12.59 -10.65 4.88
CA LEU A 26 -13.76 -10.48 5.75
C LEU A 26 -14.14 -11.79 6.46
N GLU A 27 -14.21 -12.88 5.70
CA GLU A 27 -14.49 -14.21 6.27
C GLU A 27 -13.41 -14.66 7.26
N ARG A 28 -12.14 -14.42 6.96
CA ARG A 28 -11.00 -14.70 7.86
C ARG A 28 -11.07 -13.89 9.15
N TYR A 29 -11.58 -12.66 9.12
CA TYR A 29 -11.83 -11.84 10.30
C TYR A 29 -13.13 -12.20 11.04
N GLY A 30 -13.88 -13.19 10.55
CA GLY A 30 -15.07 -13.71 11.22
C GLY A 30 -16.40 -13.13 10.73
N VAL A 31 -16.40 -12.29 9.69
CA VAL A 31 -17.64 -11.79 9.07
C VAL A 31 -18.28 -12.92 8.28
N ARG A 32 -19.48 -13.35 8.67
CA ARG A 32 -20.17 -14.52 8.09
C ARG A 32 -21.67 -14.28 7.96
N GLY A 33 -22.37 -15.15 7.25
CA GLY A 33 -23.82 -15.13 7.13
C GLY A 33 -24.34 -13.84 6.46
N THR A 34 -25.41 -13.27 7.00
CA THR A 34 -26.11 -12.11 6.42
C THR A 34 -25.21 -10.88 6.21
N PRO A 35 -24.35 -10.45 7.16
CA PRO A 35 -23.39 -9.38 6.92
C PRO A 35 -22.46 -9.61 5.72
N LEU A 36 -21.92 -10.83 5.58
CA LEU A 36 -21.03 -11.16 4.45
C LEU A 36 -21.81 -11.18 3.13
N ALA A 37 -23.03 -11.73 3.13
CA ALA A 37 -23.91 -11.73 1.97
C ALA A 37 -24.28 -10.31 1.53
N LEU A 38 -24.52 -9.40 2.48
CA LEU A 38 -24.78 -7.99 2.20
C LEU A 38 -23.58 -7.32 1.51
N ILE A 39 -22.36 -7.52 2.04
CA ILE A 39 -21.15 -6.96 1.42
C ILE A 39 -20.90 -7.59 0.04
N CYS A 40 -21.11 -8.90 -0.11
CA CYS A 40 -21.01 -9.58 -1.39
C CYS A 40 -21.98 -8.98 -2.42
N SER A 41 -23.25 -8.78 -2.04
CA SER A 41 -24.25 -8.13 -2.88
C SER A 41 -23.88 -6.69 -3.21
N TYR A 42 -23.27 -5.95 -2.27
CA TYR A 42 -22.83 -4.57 -2.47
C TYR A 42 -21.71 -4.46 -3.52
N LEU A 43 -20.80 -5.44 -3.57
CA LEU A 43 -19.68 -5.49 -4.51
C LEU A 43 -20.02 -6.14 -5.85
N SER A 44 -21.07 -6.96 -5.90
CA SER A 44 -21.43 -7.74 -7.09
C SER A 44 -22.15 -6.92 -8.16
N GLN A 45 -22.03 -7.36 -9.43
CA GLN A 45 -22.76 -6.80 -10.58
C GLN A 45 -22.60 -5.28 -10.74
N ARG A 46 -21.43 -4.77 -10.38
CA ARG A 46 -21.08 -3.37 -10.56
C ARG A 46 -20.65 -3.13 -12.01
N SER A 47 -20.99 -1.94 -12.50
CA SER A 47 -20.52 -1.44 -13.79
C SER A 47 -20.11 0.02 -13.66
N GLN A 48 -19.21 0.45 -14.53
CA GLN A 48 -18.70 1.82 -14.60
C GLN A 48 -18.70 2.33 -16.03
N TYR A 49 -18.79 3.65 -16.17
CA TYR A 49 -18.58 4.37 -17.41
C TYR A 49 -18.03 5.76 -17.08
N VAL A 50 -17.37 6.39 -18.04
CA VAL A 50 -16.86 7.76 -17.92
C VAL A 50 -17.82 8.68 -18.65
N ASN A 51 -18.25 9.75 -17.98
CA ASN A 51 -19.08 10.78 -18.59
C ASN A 51 -18.33 12.11 -18.60
N THR A 52 -18.17 12.69 -19.77
CA THR A 52 -17.65 14.04 -19.98
C THR A 52 -18.74 14.89 -20.63
N PRO A 53 -18.65 16.23 -20.60
CA PRO A 53 -19.64 17.08 -21.26
C PRO A 53 -19.81 16.80 -22.75
N GLN A 54 -18.77 16.30 -23.43
CA GLN A 54 -18.80 16.04 -24.88
C GLN A 54 -19.14 14.60 -25.25
N CYS A 55 -18.88 13.62 -24.39
CA CYS A 55 -19.12 12.21 -24.68
C CYS A 55 -19.22 11.33 -23.42
N SER A 56 -19.90 10.19 -23.58
CA SER A 56 -19.92 9.11 -22.58
C SER A 56 -19.25 7.86 -23.16
N SER A 57 -18.49 7.14 -22.32
CA SER A 57 -17.93 5.84 -22.70
C SER A 57 -19.00 4.74 -22.68
N SER A 58 -18.66 3.57 -23.22
CA SER A 58 -19.45 2.36 -22.98
C SER A 58 -19.46 1.99 -21.49
N ILE A 59 -20.51 1.28 -21.09
CA ILE A 59 -20.64 0.70 -19.76
C ILE A 59 -19.83 -0.60 -19.72
N LEU A 60 -18.95 -0.73 -18.73
CA LEU A 60 -18.11 -1.91 -18.52
C LEU A 60 -18.36 -2.49 -17.13
N PRO A 61 -18.39 -3.81 -16.97
CA PRO A 61 -18.49 -4.43 -15.65
C PRO A 61 -17.21 -4.18 -14.83
N THR A 62 -17.36 -4.11 -13.51
CA THR A 62 -16.29 -3.81 -12.56
C THR A 62 -16.20 -4.94 -11.53
N SER A 63 -15.04 -5.62 -11.50
CA SER A 63 -14.75 -6.72 -10.55
C SER A 63 -13.70 -6.35 -9.49
N ILE A 64 -13.26 -5.09 -9.48
CA ILE A 64 -12.27 -4.55 -8.54
C ILE A 64 -12.72 -3.18 -8.05
N GLY A 65 -12.20 -2.78 -6.92
CA GLY A 65 -12.41 -1.47 -6.34
C GLY A 65 -13.73 -1.33 -5.59
N VAL A 66 -13.84 -0.24 -4.84
CA VAL A 66 -15.04 0.13 -4.10
C VAL A 66 -15.55 1.50 -4.58
N PRO A 67 -16.86 1.77 -4.55
CA PRO A 67 -17.38 3.07 -4.95
C PRO A 67 -16.78 4.20 -4.09
N GLN A 68 -16.07 5.13 -4.74
CA GLN A 68 -15.57 6.33 -4.08
C GLN A 68 -16.75 7.17 -3.55
N GLY A 69 -16.59 7.75 -2.36
CA GLY A 69 -17.66 8.49 -1.67
C GLY A 69 -18.69 7.61 -0.95
N SER A 70 -18.53 6.28 -0.98
CA SER A 70 -19.37 5.39 -0.17
C SER A 70 -18.91 5.37 1.29
N ILE A 71 -19.87 5.18 2.21
CA ILE A 71 -19.60 5.02 3.65
C ILE A 71 -18.81 3.74 3.92
N LEU A 72 -19.06 2.67 3.15
CA LEU A 72 -18.39 1.38 3.31
C LEU A 72 -16.98 1.34 2.71
N GLY A 73 -16.67 2.20 1.73
CA GLY A 73 -15.37 2.20 1.05
C GLY A 73 -14.18 2.26 2.00
N PRO A 74 -14.08 3.27 2.90
CA PRO A 74 -13.02 3.36 3.90
C PRO A 74 -12.91 2.13 4.80
N PHE A 75 -14.04 1.60 5.26
CA PHE A 75 -14.05 0.39 6.09
C PHE A 75 -13.50 -0.82 5.34
N LEU A 76 -13.96 -1.06 4.11
CA LEU A 76 -13.52 -2.18 3.28
C LEU A 76 -12.03 -2.08 2.95
N PHE A 77 -11.54 -0.86 2.71
CA PHE A 77 -10.11 -0.62 2.51
C PHE A 77 -9.29 -0.93 3.77
N LEU A 78 -9.74 -0.49 4.95
CA LEU A 78 -9.08 -0.82 6.22
C LEU A 78 -9.00 -2.32 6.44
N VAL A 79 -10.11 -3.05 6.23
CA VAL A 79 -10.14 -4.52 6.29
C VAL A 79 -9.09 -5.13 5.34
N PHE A 80 -9.00 -4.59 4.13
CA PHE A 80 -8.09 -5.09 3.11
C PHE A 80 -6.61 -4.90 3.49
N ILE A 81 -6.23 -3.71 3.97
CA ILE A 81 -4.83 -3.36 4.24
C ILE A 81 -4.32 -3.86 5.61
N ASN A 82 -5.23 -4.19 6.54
CA ASN A 82 -4.90 -4.44 7.95
C ASN A 82 -3.81 -5.51 8.21
N ASN A 83 -3.60 -6.47 7.31
CA ASN A 83 -2.57 -7.50 7.49
C ASN A 83 -1.25 -7.20 6.75
N LEU A 84 -1.08 -6.02 6.15
CA LEU A 84 0.16 -5.58 5.53
C LEU A 84 1.36 -5.55 6.49
N PRO A 85 1.23 -5.16 7.77
CA PRO A 85 2.35 -5.17 8.71
C PRO A 85 2.94 -6.55 9.01
N GLN A 86 2.14 -7.62 8.89
CA GLN A 86 2.51 -8.97 9.34
C GLN A 86 3.81 -9.53 8.72
N PRO A 87 4.01 -9.47 7.39
CA PRO A 87 5.26 -9.94 6.77
C PRO A 87 6.46 -8.99 6.93
N LEU A 88 6.28 -7.76 7.41
CA LEU A 88 7.33 -6.75 7.35
C LEU A 88 8.33 -6.89 8.51
N PRO A 89 9.64 -6.96 8.25
CA PRO A 89 10.66 -7.11 9.29
C PRO A 89 11.04 -5.77 9.94
N CYS A 90 10.10 -4.83 10.03
CA CYS A 90 10.35 -3.48 10.52
C CYS A 90 9.10 -2.86 11.14
N LYS A 91 9.28 -1.74 11.85
CA LYS A 91 8.14 -0.98 12.37
C LYS A 91 7.41 -0.34 11.18
N SER A 92 6.12 -0.64 11.05
CA SER A 92 5.24 -0.04 10.05
C SER A 92 4.13 0.76 10.72
N VAL A 93 3.76 1.87 10.09
CA VAL A 93 2.64 2.71 10.48
C VAL A 93 1.78 2.90 9.24
N LEU A 94 0.50 2.58 9.36
CA LEU A 94 -0.48 2.69 8.27
C LEU A 94 -1.51 3.73 8.64
N TYR A 95 -1.84 4.59 7.69
CA TYR A 95 -2.94 5.54 7.82
C TYR A 95 -3.66 5.64 6.48
N ALA A 96 -4.84 5.02 6.40
CA ALA A 96 -5.50 4.81 5.11
C ALA A 96 -4.49 4.24 4.07
N ASP A 97 -4.37 4.86 2.91
CA ASP A 97 -3.47 4.46 1.82
C ASP A 97 -2.00 4.83 2.05
N ASP A 98 -1.70 5.70 3.01
CA ASP A 98 -0.33 6.04 3.38
C ASP A 98 0.30 4.92 4.22
N THR A 99 1.44 4.40 3.76
CA THR A 99 2.22 3.39 4.48
C THR A 99 3.62 3.91 4.76
N THR A 100 4.00 3.97 6.03
CA THR A 100 5.35 4.37 6.44
C THR A 100 6.10 3.22 7.09
N LEU A 101 7.32 2.95 6.65
CA LEU A 101 8.21 1.95 7.26
C LEU A 101 9.40 2.64 7.92
N PHE A 102 9.77 2.17 9.11
CA PHE A 102 10.91 2.68 9.87
C PHE A 102 11.93 1.58 10.11
N ILE A 103 13.13 1.78 9.58
CA ILE A 103 14.28 0.89 9.74
C ILE A 103 15.35 1.65 10.51
N SER A 104 15.77 1.14 11.67
CA SER A 104 16.78 1.80 12.51
C SER A 104 17.97 0.90 12.79
N GLY A 105 19.17 1.48 12.83
CA GLY A 105 20.39 0.73 13.06
C GLY A 105 21.57 1.61 13.47
N LEU A 106 22.67 0.98 13.89
CA LEU A 106 23.89 1.69 14.27
C LEU A 106 24.80 1.96 13.07
N ALA A 107 24.82 1.03 12.11
CA ALA A 107 25.60 1.08 10.87
C ALA A 107 24.70 1.45 9.68
N LEU A 108 25.17 2.38 8.84
CA LEU A 108 24.42 2.89 7.71
C LEU A 108 24.11 1.81 6.67
N GLU A 109 25.13 1.03 6.28
CA GLU A 109 25.01 -0.06 5.32
C GLU A 109 23.95 -1.08 5.72
N GLN A 110 23.92 -1.46 7.00
CA GLN A 110 22.92 -2.37 7.54
C GLN A 110 21.50 -1.81 7.42
N VAL A 111 21.30 -0.51 7.71
CA VAL A 111 19.99 0.15 7.56
C VAL A 111 19.50 0.12 6.10
N TYR A 112 20.37 0.36 5.13
CA TYR A 112 20.00 0.27 3.71
C TYR A 112 19.73 -1.17 3.28
N LYS A 113 20.50 -2.15 3.78
CA LYS A 113 20.26 -3.56 3.52
C LYS A 113 18.90 -4.00 4.07
N ASP A 114 18.60 -3.66 5.31
CA ASP A 114 17.33 -3.99 5.96
C ASP A 114 16.14 -3.28 5.31
N ALA A 115 16.32 -2.04 4.85
CA ALA A 115 15.31 -1.32 4.08
C ALA A 115 14.98 -2.05 2.76
N ASN A 116 15.98 -2.52 2.03
CA ASN A 116 15.77 -3.28 0.79
C ASN A 116 15.11 -4.66 1.05
N ILE A 117 15.41 -5.32 2.17
CA ILE A 117 14.72 -6.54 2.60
C ILE A 117 13.24 -6.23 2.90
N ALA A 118 12.95 -5.18 3.67
CA ALA A 118 11.58 -4.79 3.99
C ALA A 118 10.77 -4.43 2.73
N LEU A 119 11.38 -3.73 1.77
CA LEU A 119 10.76 -3.40 0.48
C LEU A 119 10.49 -4.63 -0.38
N ARG A 120 11.33 -5.67 -0.29
CA ARG A 120 11.08 -6.94 -0.97
C ARG A 120 9.86 -7.65 -0.40
N GLU A 121 9.76 -7.76 0.92
CA GLU A 121 8.60 -8.36 1.59
C GLU A 121 7.31 -7.57 1.31
N LEU A 122 7.40 -6.24 1.34
CA LEU A 122 6.31 -5.36 0.95
C LEU A 122 5.88 -5.62 -0.50
N SER A 123 6.83 -5.72 -1.42
CA SER A 123 6.55 -5.99 -2.84
C SER A 123 5.82 -7.32 -3.03
N CYS A 124 6.30 -8.39 -2.40
CA CYS A 124 5.65 -9.70 -2.42
C CYS A 124 4.21 -9.65 -1.89
N TRP A 125 3.99 -8.93 -0.78
CA TRP A 125 2.66 -8.74 -0.23
C TRP A 125 1.75 -7.94 -1.18
N LEU A 126 2.22 -6.82 -1.73
CA LEU A 126 1.43 -5.98 -2.64
C LEU A 126 1.03 -6.72 -3.91
N VAL A 127 1.95 -7.48 -4.52
CA VAL A 127 1.67 -8.33 -5.69
C VAL A 127 0.60 -9.37 -5.35
N SER A 128 0.72 -10.03 -4.20
CA SER A 128 -0.26 -11.04 -3.75
C SER A 128 -1.65 -10.43 -3.48
N ASN A 129 -1.71 -9.14 -3.15
CA ASN A 129 -2.94 -8.39 -2.90
C ASN A 129 -3.37 -7.52 -4.10
N LYS A 130 -2.70 -7.65 -5.25
CA LYS A 130 -2.99 -6.90 -6.48
C LYS A 130 -2.99 -5.36 -6.31
N LEU A 131 -2.19 -4.86 -5.38
CA LEU A 131 -1.99 -3.43 -5.14
C LEU A 131 -0.73 -2.94 -5.83
N VAL A 132 -0.71 -1.65 -6.16
CA VAL A 132 0.38 -1.02 -6.93
C VAL A 132 0.93 0.16 -6.15
N VAL A 133 2.24 0.31 -6.10
CA VAL A 133 2.93 1.47 -5.51
C VAL A 133 3.03 2.59 -6.54
N ASN A 134 2.81 3.81 -6.09
CA ASN A 134 3.13 5.01 -6.84
C ASN A 134 4.59 5.39 -6.62
N LEU A 135 5.47 4.91 -7.50
CA LEU A 135 6.91 5.14 -7.39
C LEU A 135 7.30 6.63 -7.45
N ASN A 136 6.51 7.47 -8.09
CA ASN A 136 6.79 8.90 -8.21
C ASN A 136 6.53 9.67 -6.91
N LYS A 137 5.62 9.15 -6.08
CA LYS A 137 5.29 9.73 -4.77
C LYS A 137 5.95 8.98 -3.61
N THR A 138 6.48 7.78 -3.88
CA THR A 138 7.22 7.02 -2.89
C THR A 138 8.62 7.59 -2.73
N SER A 139 9.01 7.87 -1.50
CA SER A 139 10.33 8.41 -1.20
C SER A 139 10.88 7.85 0.12
N TYR A 140 12.15 8.13 0.39
CA TYR A 140 12.73 7.83 1.69
C TYR A 140 13.49 9.00 2.26
N VAL A 141 13.50 9.11 3.59
CA VAL A 141 14.29 10.08 4.35
C VAL A 141 15.23 9.33 5.30
N LEU A 142 16.48 9.75 5.36
CA LEU A 142 17.47 9.24 6.30
C LEU A 142 17.64 10.22 7.46
N PHE A 143 17.20 9.83 8.64
CA PHE A 143 17.35 10.58 9.88
C PHE A 143 18.61 10.13 10.63
N HIS A 144 19.42 11.08 11.09
CA HIS A 144 20.60 10.81 11.91
C HIS A 144 21.00 12.04 12.74
N SER A 145 21.88 11.84 13.72
CA SER A 145 22.48 12.96 14.46
C SER A 145 23.42 13.78 13.55
N LYS A 146 23.44 15.11 13.72
CA LYS A 146 24.23 16.06 12.93
C LYS A 146 25.73 15.72 12.87
N ASN A 147 26.24 15.03 13.89
CA ASN A 147 27.67 14.72 14.02
C ASN A 147 28.10 13.45 13.26
N LYS A 148 27.18 12.74 12.58
CA LYS A 148 27.52 11.55 11.80
C LYS A 148 27.70 11.88 10.32
N GLN A 149 28.81 11.43 9.75
CA GLN A 149 29.03 11.52 8.31
C GLN A 149 28.16 10.49 7.56
N ILE A 150 27.64 10.91 6.40
CA ILE A 150 26.92 10.06 5.46
C ILE A 150 27.85 9.76 4.30
N THR A 151 28.20 8.49 4.11
CA THR A 151 28.81 8.01 2.87
C THR A 151 27.71 7.63 1.87
N THR A 152 27.77 8.17 0.65
CA THR A 152 26.64 8.22 -0.30
C THR A 152 26.54 7.03 -1.26
N ASN A 153 27.10 5.87 -0.93
CA ASN A 153 27.18 4.75 -1.88
C ASN A 153 26.02 3.75 -1.80
N HIS A 154 24.98 4.04 -1.02
CA HIS A 154 23.87 3.10 -0.81
C HIS A 154 22.56 3.62 -1.39
N ASN A 155 21.89 2.76 -2.15
CA ASN A 155 20.60 3.03 -2.76
C ASN A 155 19.51 2.17 -2.14
N VAL A 156 18.30 2.74 -2.09
CA VAL A 156 17.08 2.01 -1.78
C VAL A 156 16.39 1.71 -3.11
N THR A 157 16.06 0.45 -3.37
CA THR A 157 15.41 0.03 -4.60
C THR A 157 14.10 -0.71 -4.33
N PHE A 158 13.11 -0.49 -5.20
CA PHE A 158 11.85 -1.21 -5.23
C PHE A 158 11.59 -1.69 -6.65
N LEU A 159 11.40 -3.00 -6.84
CA LEU A 159 11.22 -3.61 -8.17
C LEU A 159 12.27 -3.15 -9.19
N ASN A 160 13.55 -3.20 -8.82
CA ASN A 160 14.70 -2.73 -9.61
C ASN A 160 14.72 -1.22 -9.96
N THR A 161 13.82 -0.43 -9.37
CA THR A 161 13.80 1.02 -9.53
C THR A 161 14.34 1.69 -8.28
N THR A 162 15.25 2.65 -8.42
CA THR A 162 15.77 3.41 -7.28
C THR A 162 14.71 4.39 -6.77
N ILE A 163 14.40 4.32 -5.49
CA ILE A 163 13.52 5.29 -4.82
C ILE A 163 14.30 6.58 -4.58
N GLN A 164 13.67 7.72 -4.86
CA GLN A 164 14.27 9.03 -4.63
C GLN A 164 14.45 9.29 -3.14
N ARG A 165 15.64 9.79 -2.77
CA ARG A 165 15.91 10.29 -1.43
C ARG A 165 15.33 11.69 -1.30
N SER A 166 14.41 11.89 -0.36
CA SER A 166 13.95 13.22 0.02
C SER A 166 14.98 13.90 0.94
N PRO A 167 15.17 15.22 0.83
CA PRO A 167 16.01 15.96 1.77
C PRO A 167 15.43 15.84 3.19
N SER A 168 16.32 15.62 4.16
CA SER A 168 16.01 15.54 5.60
C SER A 168 16.05 16.90 6.27
#